data_AF-A0A8T5KE36-F1
#
_entry.id   AF-A0A8T5KE36-F1
#
_cell.length_a   1.000
_cell.length_b   1.000
_cell.length_c   1.000
_cell.angle_alpha   90.00
_cell.angle_beta   90.00
_cell.angle_gamma   90.00
#
_symmetry.space_group_name_H-M   'P 1'
#
loop_
_entity.id
_entity.type
_entity.pdbx_description
1 polymer ?
#
loop_
_entity_poly.entity_id
_entity_poly.type
_entity_poly.pdbx_seq_one_letter_code
_entity_poly.pdbx_strand_id
1 'polypeptide(L)'
;MRGSLVQYIREHRDLLTYVLLAELSLIVMSLVVLTAQPTYPTMNFIMRACFALICALGIITGLFPAVLSFSKAERRDGEGVSGHHPDCGRFNGHTVNLLGQRRCAGCTGLVIGAVASMMGLGLGLLGLNIDTAFWCGVLLVGAGLAQHFIDLGNEWVHLSLNTLFVVGAWIMFESIQALGLGVKVQVYFLSMTVFWIWARIRASQWTHVGVCSRCPQACVHIFE
;
A
#
# COMPACT_ATOMS: atom_id res chain seq x y z
N MET A 1 9.25 1.79 30.51
CA MET A 1 8.83 1.21 29.21
C MET A 1 7.31 1.12 29.01
N ARG A 2 6.47 0.89 30.03
CA ARG A 2 4.99 0.87 29.87
C ARG A 2 4.33 2.24 29.58
N GLY A 3 4.95 3.35 29.97
CA GLY A 3 4.38 4.70 29.80
C GLY A 3 4.37 5.21 28.34
N SER A 4 5.39 4.89 27.54
CA SER A 4 5.48 5.37 26.15
C SER A 4 4.53 4.64 25.21
N LEU A 5 4.33 3.33 25.39
CA LEU A 5 3.45 2.53 24.54
C LEU A 5 1.98 2.91 24.72
N VAL A 6 1.52 3.09 25.97
CA VAL A 6 0.13 3.47 26.26
C VAL A 6 -0.17 4.88 25.75
N GLN A 7 0.79 5.80 25.87
CA GLN A 7 0.65 7.16 25.36
C GLN A 7 0.67 7.21 23.82
N TYR A 8 1.54 6.43 23.18
CA TYR A 8 1.55 6.24 21.73
C TYR A 8 0.24 5.64 21.19
N ILE A 9 -0.28 4.59 21.84
CA ILE A 9 -1.57 3.96 21.50
C ILE A 9 -2.72 4.96 21.63
N ARG A 10 -2.69 5.84 22.62
CA ARG A 10 -3.74 6.86 22.83
C ARG A 10 -3.70 7.95 21.76
N GLU A 11 -2.50 8.37 21.37
CA GLU A 11 -2.26 9.42 20.38
C GLU A 11 -2.49 8.92 18.94
N HIS A 12 -2.31 7.62 18.68
CA HIS A 12 -2.40 7.00 17.34
C HIS A 12 -3.50 5.92 17.25
N ARG A 13 -4.52 5.97 18.11
CA ARG A 13 -5.55 4.92 18.25
C ARG A 13 -6.24 4.59 16.94
N ASP A 14 -6.56 5.61 16.14
CA ASP A 14 -7.33 5.43 14.91
C ASP A 14 -6.44 4.79 13.82
N LEU A 15 -5.18 5.22 13.70
CA LEU A 15 -4.16 4.60 12.87
C LEU A 15 -3.98 3.11 13.21
N LEU A 16 -3.80 2.83 14.51
CA LEU A 16 -3.62 1.47 15.02
C LEU A 16 -4.84 0.58 14.69
N THR A 17 -6.04 1.14 14.80
CA THR A 17 -7.28 0.42 14.51
C THR A 17 -7.37 0.04 13.03
N TYR A 18 -7.02 0.94 12.11
CA TYR A 18 -7.06 0.62 10.67
C TYR A 18 -6.05 -0.45 10.27
N VAL A 19 -4.82 -0.37 10.78
CA VAL A 19 -3.79 -1.36 10.45
C VAL A 19 -4.14 -2.72 11.06
N LEU A 20 -4.60 -2.77 12.32
CA LEU A 20 -5.05 -4.02 12.92
C LEU A 20 -6.25 -4.64 12.17
N LEU A 21 -7.19 -3.82 11.69
CA LEU A 21 -8.31 -4.30 10.89
C LEU A 21 -7.83 -4.82 9.53
N ALA A 22 -6.84 -4.18 8.92
CA ALA A 22 -6.21 -4.66 7.68
C ALA A 22 -5.50 -6.01 7.89
N GLU A 23 -4.70 -6.16 8.94
CA GLU A 23 -4.07 -7.43 9.30
C GLU A 23 -5.09 -8.53 9.59
N LEU A 24 -6.13 -8.22 10.37
CA LEU A 24 -7.22 -9.15 10.65
C LEU A 24 -7.90 -9.60 9.35
N SER A 25 -8.16 -8.68 8.43
CA SER A 25 -8.77 -9.01 7.14
C SER A 25 -7.89 -9.89 6.27
N LEU A 26 -6.56 -9.77 6.36
CA LEU A 26 -5.61 -10.68 5.68
C LEU A 26 -5.66 -12.09 6.26
N ILE A 27 -5.78 -12.22 7.59
CA ILE A 27 -5.96 -13.51 8.26
C ILE A 27 -7.29 -14.15 7.82
N VAL A 28 -8.39 -13.37 7.82
CA VAL A 28 -9.70 -13.85 7.38
C VAL A 28 -9.66 -14.25 5.90
N MET A 29 -9.02 -13.46 5.03
CA MET A 29 -8.82 -13.81 3.62
C MET A 29 -8.09 -15.15 3.46
N SER A 30 -7.05 -15.38 4.25
CA SER A 30 -6.31 -16.64 4.24
C SER A 30 -7.18 -17.82 4.68
N LEU A 31 -8.00 -17.65 5.73
CA LEU A 31 -8.95 -18.68 6.18
C LEU A 31 -10.04 -18.98 5.12
N VAL A 32 -10.52 -17.95 4.43
CA VAL A 32 -11.48 -18.11 3.32
C VAL A 32 -10.86 -18.94 2.19
N VAL A 33 -9.61 -18.68 1.82
CA VAL A 33 -8.89 -19.46 0.79
C VAL A 33 -8.73 -20.92 1.21
N LEU A 34 -8.35 -21.18 2.47
CA LEU A 34 -8.13 -22.54 2.98
C LEU A 34 -9.40 -23.39 3.07
N THR A 35 -10.56 -22.75 3.25
CA THR A 35 -11.85 -23.44 3.41
C THR A 35 -12.66 -23.50 2.11
N ALA A 36 -12.31 -22.67 1.12
CA ALA A 36 -12.99 -22.63 -0.16
C ALA A 36 -12.74 -23.88 -0.99
N GLN A 37 -13.80 -24.38 -1.62
CA GLN A 37 -13.71 -25.50 -2.56
C GLN A 37 -13.47 -24.97 -3.99
N PRO A 38 -12.65 -25.66 -4.80
CA PRO A 38 -12.48 -25.32 -6.21
C PRO A 38 -13.81 -25.41 -6.95
N THR A 39 -14.14 -24.39 -7.73
CA THR A 39 -15.40 -24.34 -8.50
C THR A 39 -15.18 -24.05 -9.98
N TYR A 40 -13.91 -24.04 -10.44
CA TYR A 40 -13.48 -23.82 -11.83
C TYR A 40 -14.19 -22.65 -12.52
N PRO A 41 -13.89 -21.40 -12.09
CA PRO A 41 -14.61 -20.21 -12.52
C PRO A 41 -14.37 -19.89 -14.00
N THR A 42 -15.47 -19.66 -14.73
CA THR A 42 -15.47 -19.20 -16.14
C THR A 42 -15.05 -17.71 -16.29
N MET A 43 -14.94 -16.95 -15.19
CA MET A 43 -14.77 -15.47 -15.21
C MET A 43 -13.34 -14.96 -14.97
N ASN A 44 -12.31 -15.77 -15.23
CA ASN A 44 -10.91 -15.41 -14.95
C ASN A 44 -10.44 -14.12 -15.65
N PHE A 45 -10.93 -13.85 -16.86
CA PHE A 45 -10.58 -12.65 -17.62
C PHE A 45 -11.09 -11.36 -16.95
N ILE A 46 -12.35 -11.38 -16.48
CA ILE A 46 -12.97 -10.21 -15.83
C ILE A 46 -12.21 -9.85 -14.55
N MET A 47 -11.88 -10.85 -13.72
CA MET A 47 -11.17 -10.58 -12.47
C MET A 47 -9.74 -10.09 -12.70
N ARG A 48 -9.05 -10.64 -13.72
CA ARG A 48 -7.75 -10.11 -14.16
C ARG A 48 -7.85 -8.67 -14.66
N ALA A 49 -8.89 -8.33 -15.41
CA ALA A 49 -9.13 -6.96 -15.86
C ALA A 49 -9.42 -6.01 -14.69
N CYS A 50 -10.20 -6.45 -13.70
CA CYS A 50 -10.43 -5.67 -12.47
C CYS A 50 -9.14 -5.44 -11.68
N PHE A 51 -8.30 -6.46 -11.49
CA PHE A 51 -7.01 -6.32 -10.82
C PHE A 51 -6.07 -5.37 -11.59
N ALA A 52 -6.02 -5.50 -12.93
CA ALA A 52 -5.26 -4.60 -13.78
C ALA A 52 -5.75 -3.15 -13.68
N LEU A 53 -7.07 -2.94 -13.60
CA LEU A 53 -7.67 -1.61 -13.41
C LEU A 53 -7.25 -1.00 -12.06
N ILE A 54 -7.26 -1.80 -10.97
CA ILE A 54 -6.79 -1.34 -9.66
C ILE A 54 -5.31 -0.91 -9.75
N CYS A 55 -4.47 -1.69 -10.42
CA CYS A 55 -3.06 -1.34 -10.64
C CYS A 55 -2.91 -0.05 -11.46
N ALA A 56 -3.67 0.09 -12.56
CA ALA A 56 -3.64 1.28 -13.41
C ALA A 56 -4.06 2.54 -12.65
N LEU A 57 -5.14 2.46 -11.86
CA LEU A 57 -5.59 3.56 -10.98
C LEU A 57 -4.52 3.90 -9.93
N GLY A 58 -3.85 2.90 -9.36
CA GLY A 58 -2.72 3.07 -8.45
C GLY A 58 -1.54 3.81 -9.09
N ILE A 59 -1.19 3.47 -10.33
CA ILE A 59 -0.13 4.15 -11.10
C ILE A 59 -0.51 5.61 -11.38
N ILE A 60 -1.74 5.86 -11.84
CA ILE A 60 -2.22 7.21 -12.16
C ILE A 60 -2.20 8.10 -10.92
N THR A 61 -2.75 7.61 -9.80
CA THR A 61 -2.78 8.34 -8.53
C THR A 61 -1.39 8.58 -7.94
N GLY A 62 -0.47 7.62 -8.09
CA GLY A 62 0.90 7.75 -7.59
C GLY A 62 1.77 8.72 -8.39
N LEU A 63 1.60 8.79 -9.72
CA LEU A 63 2.37 9.68 -10.61
C LEU A 63 1.76 11.08 -10.69
N PHE A 64 0.43 11.18 -10.67
CA PHE A 64 -0.31 12.41 -10.88
C PHE A 64 -1.38 12.62 -9.80
N PRO A 65 -0.99 12.88 -8.54
CA PRO A 65 -1.94 13.07 -7.44
C PRO A 65 -2.94 14.20 -7.70
N ALA A 66 -2.56 15.18 -8.54
CA ALA A 66 -3.39 16.31 -8.92
C ALA A 66 -4.52 15.99 -9.92
N VAL A 67 -4.49 14.85 -10.64
CA VAL A 67 -5.47 14.56 -11.71
C VAL A 67 -6.80 14.02 -11.16
N LEU A 68 -6.80 13.48 -9.93
CA LEU A 68 -8.01 12.98 -9.24
C LEU A 68 -8.36 13.75 -7.95
N SER A 69 -7.53 14.72 -7.55
CA SER A 69 -7.85 15.65 -6.47
C SER A 69 -8.80 16.73 -6.98
N PHE A 70 -10.07 16.66 -6.59
CA PHE A 70 -11.03 17.76 -6.76
C PHE A 70 -10.65 19.03 -5.99
N SER A 71 -9.65 18.97 -5.10
CA SER A 71 -9.14 20.14 -4.39
C SER A 71 -8.12 20.89 -5.25
N LYS A 72 -8.47 22.13 -5.58
CA LYS A 72 -7.65 23.11 -6.30
C LYS A 72 -6.54 23.62 -5.37
N ALA A 73 -5.59 22.77 -5.03
CA ALA A 73 -4.43 23.18 -4.24
C ALA A 73 -3.50 24.05 -5.11
N GLU A 74 -3.47 25.34 -4.80
CA GLU A 74 -2.63 26.35 -5.43
C GLU A 74 -1.16 25.95 -5.27
N ARG A 75 -0.48 25.62 -6.39
CA ARG A 75 0.95 25.32 -6.39
C ARG A 75 1.71 26.61 -6.08
N ARG A 76 2.27 26.73 -4.87
CA ARG A 76 3.32 27.71 -4.58
C ARG A 76 4.67 27.00 -4.67
N ASP A 77 5.28 27.07 -5.85
CA ASP A 77 6.70 26.80 -6.02
C ASP A 77 7.48 27.97 -5.41
N GLY A 78 8.23 27.70 -4.35
CA GLY A 78 9.19 28.61 -3.73
C GLY A 78 10.45 27.86 -3.35
N GLU A 79 11.60 28.54 -3.35
CA GLU A 79 12.87 27.96 -2.92
C GLU A 79 12.74 27.37 -1.51
N GLY A 80 13.13 26.09 -1.33
CA GLY A 80 13.07 25.38 -0.04
C GLY A 80 11.80 24.55 0.20
N VAL A 81 10.92 24.39 -0.79
CA VAL A 81 9.74 23.51 -0.71
C VAL A 81 10.00 22.21 -1.47
N SER A 82 9.98 21.06 -0.78
CA SER A 82 10.08 19.72 -1.37
C SER A 82 8.69 19.07 -1.41
N GLY A 83 7.97 19.25 -2.53
CA GLY A 83 6.59 18.76 -2.66
C GLY A 83 5.58 19.68 -1.96
N HIS A 84 4.76 19.14 -1.06
CA HIS A 84 3.77 19.92 -0.28
C HIS A 84 4.29 20.39 1.09
N HIS A 85 5.58 20.17 1.39
CA HIS A 85 6.16 20.45 2.69
C HIS A 85 7.42 21.32 2.59
N PRO A 86 7.66 22.20 3.58
CA PRO A 86 8.95 22.85 3.77
C PRO A 86 10.05 21.81 3.98
N ASP A 87 11.23 22.02 3.38
CA ASP A 87 12.39 21.15 3.55
C ASP A 87 13.02 21.32 4.95
N CYS A 88 12.36 20.82 6.00
CA CYS A 88 12.84 20.88 7.38
C CYS A 88 13.69 19.67 7.81
N GLY A 89 14.19 18.87 6.86
CA GLY A 89 15.10 17.73 7.08
C GLY A 89 14.48 16.49 7.76
N ARG A 90 13.34 16.65 8.46
CA ARG A 90 12.60 15.56 9.12
C ARG A 90 11.91 14.59 8.15
N PHE A 91 11.71 15.01 6.91
CA PHE A 91 11.10 14.17 5.86
C PHE A 91 12.13 13.35 5.05
N ASN A 92 13.44 13.48 5.30
CA ASN A 92 14.46 12.81 4.48
C ASN A 92 14.25 11.28 4.42
N GLY A 93 13.94 10.63 5.55
CA GLY A 93 13.68 9.19 5.57
C GLY A 93 12.39 8.73 4.87
N HIS A 94 11.55 9.64 4.37
CA HIS A 94 10.31 9.37 3.63
C HIS A 94 10.40 9.80 2.15
N THR A 95 11.53 10.38 1.74
CA THR A 95 11.77 10.83 0.37
C THR A 95 12.93 10.06 -0.23
N VAL A 96 12.76 9.52 -1.43
CA VAL A 96 13.85 8.95 -2.21
C VAL A 96 14.22 9.93 -3.32
N ASN A 97 15.51 10.01 -3.65
CA ASN A 97 15.96 10.77 -4.80
C ASN A 97 15.97 9.86 -6.03
N LEU A 98 14.99 10.05 -6.93
CA LEU A 98 14.86 9.27 -8.15
C LEU A 98 14.98 10.22 -9.34
N LEU A 99 15.93 9.95 -10.25
CA LEU A 99 16.18 10.78 -11.44
C LEU A 99 16.44 12.27 -11.12
N GLY A 100 17.09 12.56 -9.99
CA GLY A 100 17.41 13.92 -9.55
C GLY A 100 16.23 14.70 -8.94
N GLN A 101 15.07 14.06 -8.73
CA GLN A 101 13.91 14.65 -8.07
C GLN A 101 13.58 13.89 -6.78
N ARG A 102 13.31 14.64 -5.70
CA ARG A 102 12.79 14.05 -4.44
C ARG A 102 11.34 13.60 -4.63
N ARG A 103 11.08 12.31 -4.41
CA ARG A 103 9.76 11.68 -4.52
C ARG A 103 9.42 10.94 -3.23
N CYS A 104 8.14 10.79 -2.90
CA CYS A 104 7.72 10.00 -1.74
C CYS A 104 8.09 8.53 -1.92
N ALA A 105 8.83 7.95 -0.97
CA ALA A 105 9.23 6.54 -0.98
C ALA A 105 8.01 5.61 -1.07
N GLY A 106 6.92 5.98 -0.39
CA GLY A 106 5.68 5.20 -0.36
C GLY A 106 4.91 5.18 -1.66
N CYS A 107 4.69 6.35 -2.28
CA CYS A 107 4.03 6.45 -3.59
C CYS A 107 4.87 5.81 -4.69
N THR A 108 6.19 6.03 -4.65
CA THR A 108 7.12 5.43 -5.62
C THR A 108 7.10 3.91 -5.52
N GLY A 109 7.16 3.35 -4.32
CA GLY A 109 7.07 1.90 -4.11
C GLY A 109 5.73 1.31 -4.58
N LEU A 110 4.61 1.99 -4.37
CA LEU A 110 3.30 1.56 -4.91
C LEU A 110 3.29 1.52 -6.44
N VAL A 111 3.83 2.56 -7.10
CA VAL A 111 3.88 2.63 -8.56
C VAL A 111 4.79 1.53 -9.12
N ILE A 112 5.98 1.35 -8.55
CA ILE A 112 6.91 0.27 -8.96
C ILE A 112 6.23 -1.09 -8.80
N GLY A 113 5.60 -1.32 -7.64
CA GLY A 113 4.88 -2.56 -7.37
C GLY A 113 3.72 -2.79 -8.35
N ALA A 114 2.94 -1.76 -8.67
CA ALA A 114 1.84 -1.87 -9.62
C ALA A 114 2.31 -2.17 -11.04
N VAL A 115 3.40 -1.54 -11.50
CA VAL A 115 4.02 -1.86 -12.80
C VAL A 115 4.52 -3.31 -12.81
N ALA A 116 5.21 -3.75 -11.77
CA ALA A 116 5.69 -5.12 -11.66
C ALA A 116 4.54 -6.14 -11.66
N SER A 117 3.47 -5.86 -10.91
CA SER A 117 2.25 -6.68 -10.88
C SER A 117 1.54 -6.73 -12.23
N MET A 118 1.50 -5.62 -12.99
CA MET A 118 0.94 -5.61 -14.35
C MET A 118 1.76 -6.48 -15.31
N MET A 119 3.09 -6.42 -15.24
CA MET A 119 3.95 -7.34 -16.01
C MET A 119 3.71 -8.79 -15.58
N GLY A 120 3.59 -9.01 -14.27
CA GLY A 120 3.28 -10.30 -13.67
C GLY A 120 1.97 -10.92 -14.15
N LEU A 121 0.90 -10.14 -14.34
CA LEU A 121 -0.36 -10.64 -14.91
C LEU A 121 -0.17 -11.28 -16.30
N GLY A 122 0.80 -10.79 -17.09
CA GLY A 122 1.14 -11.35 -18.40
C GLY A 122 1.97 -12.64 -18.30
N LEU A 123 2.83 -12.75 -17.30
CA LEU A 123 3.76 -13.87 -17.11
C LEU A 123 3.18 -15.02 -16.25
N GLY A 124 2.21 -14.72 -15.38
CA GLY A 124 1.72 -15.64 -14.36
C GLY A 124 2.77 -15.97 -13.29
N LEU A 125 2.56 -17.08 -12.56
CA LEU A 125 3.45 -17.51 -11.47
C LEU A 125 4.73 -18.25 -11.93
N LEU A 126 4.99 -18.38 -13.24
CA LEU A 126 6.21 -19.00 -13.83
C LEU A 126 6.71 -20.26 -13.08
N GLY A 127 5.84 -21.26 -12.89
CA GLY A 127 6.23 -22.56 -12.32
C GLY A 127 6.45 -22.58 -10.81
N LEU A 128 6.14 -21.49 -10.09
CA LEU A 128 6.10 -21.52 -8.63
C LEU A 128 5.03 -22.49 -8.13
N ASN A 129 5.34 -23.19 -7.04
CA ASN A 129 4.35 -23.99 -6.31
C ASN A 129 3.23 -23.05 -5.79
N ILE A 130 1.98 -23.35 -6.14
CA ILE A 130 0.83 -22.47 -5.90
C ILE A 130 0.62 -22.19 -4.41
N ASP A 131 0.72 -23.22 -3.55
CA ASP A 131 0.53 -23.06 -2.11
C ASP A 131 1.64 -22.20 -1.49
N THR A 132 2.89 -22.45 -1.90
CA THR A 132 4.04 -21.67 -1.44
C THR A 132 3.97 -20.22 -1.91
N ALA A 133 3.55 -20.01 -3.16
CA ALA A 133 3.33 -18.69 -3.73
C ALA A 133 2.25 -17.93 -2.94
N PHE A 134 1.11 -18.57 -2.65
CA PHE A 134 0.04 -17.96 -1.88
C PHE A 134 0.54 -17.47 -0.51
N TRP A 135 1.21 -18.34 0.26
CA TRP A 135 1.74 -17.97 1.58
C TRP A 135 2.86 -16.94 1.51
N CYS A 136 3.70 -16.98 0.48
CA CYS A 136 4.66 -15.92 0.22
C CYS A 136 3.95 -14.57 0.01
N GLY A 137 2.89 -14.56 -0.81
CA GLY A 137 2.05 -13.38 -1.01
C GLY A 137 1.45 -12.84 0.28
N VAL A 138 0.89 -13.73 1.14
CA VAL A 138 0.36 -13.36 2.47
C VAL A 138 1.44 -12.69 3.32
N LEU A 139 2.65 -13.27 3.40
CA LEU A 139 3.75 -12.70 4.18
C LEU A 139 4.18 -11.33 3.65
N LEU A 140 4.24 -11.15 2.33
CA LEU A 140 4.61 -9.87 1.71
C LEU A 140 3.56 -8.78 1.95
N VAL A 141 2.27 -9.12 1.84
CA VAL A 141 1.17 -8.19 2.15
C VAL A 141 1.18 -7.84 3.62
N GLY A 142 1.31 -8.82 4.51
CA GLY A 142 1.39 -8.62 5.96
C GLY A 142 2.58 -7.75 6.36
N ALA A 143 3.79 -8.03 5.84
CA ALA A 143 4.95 -7.17 6.09
C ALA A 143 4.73 -5.72 5.60
N GLY A 144 4.06 -5.56 4.45
CA GLY A 144 3.69 -4.26 3.91
C GLY A 144 2.67 -3.50 4.76
N LEU A 145 1.70 -4.17 5.37
CA LEU A 145 0.74 -3.57 6.30
C LEU A 145 1.40 -3.23 7.63
N ALA A 146 2.22 -4.15 8.16
CA ALA A 146 2.89 -4.04 9.44
C ALA A 146 3.99 -2.96 9.50
N GLN A 147 4.45 -2.45 8.36
CA GLN A 147 5.53 -1.46 8.31
C GLN A 147 5.27 -0.20 9.16
N HIS A 148 4.01 0.13 9.43
CA HIS A 148 3.64 1.32 10.21
C HIS A 148 3.76 1.12 11.74
N PHE A 149 3.94 -0.12 12.21
CA PHE A 149 4.22 -0.40 13.63
C PHE A 149 5.68 -0.18 14.00
N ILE A 150 6.58 -0.24 13.03
CA ILE A 150 8.03 -0.22 13.25
C ILE A 150 8.60 0.97 12.48
N ASP A 151 9.11 1.97 13.20
CA ASP A 151 9.90 3.04 12.58
C ASP A 151 11.24 2.43 12.15
N LEU A 152 11.32 2.01 10.89
CA LEU A 152 12.49 1.39 10.30
C LEU A 152 13.56 2.42 9.91
N GLY A 153 13.22 3.72 9.96
CA GLY A 153 14.13 4.86 9.76
C GLY A 153 14.81 4.95 8.39
N ASN A 154 14.54 4.02 7.46
CA ASN A 154 15.24 3.90 6.18
C ASN A 154 14.25 4.02 5.00
N GLU A 155 14.46 5.04 4.18
CA GLU A 155 13.70 5.36 2.97
C GLU A 155 13.62 4.18 1.98
N TRP A 156 14.70 3.39 1.83
CA TRP A 156 14.74 2.25 0.93
C TRP A 156 13.96 1.06 1.46
N VAL A 157 13.91 0.89 2.78
CA VAL A 157 13.09 -0.14 3.43
C VAL A 157 11.62 0.19 3.25
N HIS A 158 11.23 1.45 3.47
CA HIS A 158 9.87 1.91 3.16
C HIS A 158 9.53 1.67 1.68
N LEU A 159 10.38 2.09 0.74
CA LEU A 159 10.14 1.85 -0.68
C LEU A 159 9.97 0.35 -1.01
N SER A 160 10.85 -0.49 -0.44
CA SER A 160 10.85 -1.94 -0.68
C SER A 160 9.60 -2.60 -0.12
N LEU A 161 9.24 -2.36 1.14
CA LEU A 161 8.01 -2.89 1.76
C LEU A 161 6.77 -2.43 0.99
N ASN A 162 6.79 -1.19 0.49
CA ASN A 162 5.70 -0.65 -0.30
C ASN A 162 5.56 -1.31 -1.69
N THR A 163 6.68 -1.69 -2.29
CA THR A 163 6.71 -2.46 -3.55
C THR A 163 6.25 -3.89 -3.31
N LEU A 164 6.80 -4.55 -2.29
CA LEU A 164 6.51 -5.93 -1.91
C LEU A 164 5.05 -6.13 -1.53
N PHE A 165 4.41 -5.13 -0.91
CA PHE A 165 2.97 -5.15 -0.64
C PHE A 165 2.12 -5.40 -1.90
N VAL A 166 2.40 -4.65 -2.99
CA VAL A 166 1.62 -4.76 -4.24
C VAL A 166 1.96 -6.04 -5.01
N VAL A 167 3.24 -6.41 -5.02
CA VAL A 167 3.70 -7.67 -5.63
C VAL A 167 3.11 -8.87 -4.88
N GLY A 168 3.08 -8.83 -3.55
CA GLY A 168 2.47 -9.86 -2.71
C GLY A 168 0.98 -10.03 -3.00
N ALA A 169 0.24 -8.93 -3.14
CA ALA A 169 -1.17 -8.98 -3.53
C ALA A 169 -1.36 -9.60 -4.93
N TRP A 170 -0.48 -9.31 -5.88
CA TRP A 170 -0.51 -9.97 -7.20
C TRP A 170 -0.23 -11.48 -7.11
N ILE A 171 0.78 -11.90 -6.34
CA ILE A 171 1.09 -13.32 -6.13
C ILE A 171 -0.12 -14.05 -5.50
N MET A 172 -0.75 -13.45 -4.47
CA MET A 172 -1.96 -14.00 -3.88
C MET A 172 -3.09 -14.11 -4.91
N PHE A 173 -3.30 -13.07 -5.71
CA PHE A 173 -4.31 -13.04 -6.76
C PHE A 173 -4.12 -14.18 -7.77
N GLU A 174 -2.93 -14.32 -8.35
CA GLU A 174 -2.65 -15.41 -9.30
C GLU A 174 -2.74 -16.79 -8.65
N SER A 175 -2.38 -16.93 -7.38
CA SER A 175 -2.55 -18.20 -6.65
C SER A 175 -4.03 -18.56 -6.49
N ILE A 176 -4.89 -17.59 -6.16
CA ILE A 176 -6.35 -17.78 -6.09
C ILE A 176 -6.92 -18.19 -7.45
N GLN A 177 -6.43 -17.60 -8.55
CA GLN A 177 -6.83 -18.00 -9.90
C GLN A 177 -6.39 -19.43 -10.22
N ALA A 178 -5.14 -19.78 -9.89
CA ALA A 178 -4.56 -21.09 -10.15
C ALA A 178 -5.22 -22.21 -9.32
N LEU A 179 -5.66 -21.90 -8.09
CA LEU A 179 -6.45 -22.81 -7.24
C LEU A 179 -7.89 -23.03 -7.76
N GLY A 180 -8.34 -22.26 -8.76
CA GLY A 180 -9.69 -22.41 -9.33
C GLY A 180 -10.80 -22.07 -8.34
N LEU A 181 -10.55 -21.13 -7.41
CA LEU A 181 -11.51 -20.73 -6.38
C LEU A 181 -12.65 -19.90 -6.98
N GLY A 182 -13.84 -20.02 -6.40
CA GLY A 182 -15.05 -19.42 -6.94
C GLY A 182 -15.04 -17.89 -7.00
N VAL A 183 -15.91 -17.33 -7.85
CA VAL A 183 -16.08 -15.89 -8.07
C VAL A 183 -16.26 -15.12 -6.76
N LYS A 184 -16.96 -15.70 -5.77
CA LYS A 184 -17.15 -15.07 -4.45
C LYS A 184 -15.83 -14.79 -3.73
N VAL A 185 -14.88 -15.73 -3.78
CA VAL A 185 -13.55 -15.59 -3.18
C VAL A 185 -12.73 -14.53 -3.92
N GLN A 186 -12.81 -14.52 -5.25
CA GLN A 186 -12.11 -13.53 -6.09
C GLN A 186 -12.62 -12.11 -5.83
N VAL A 187 -13.95 -11.91 -5.79
CA VAL A 187 -14.57 -10.61 -5.47
C VAL A 187 -14.20 -10.17 -4.05
N TYR A 188 -14.23 -11.10 -3.09
CA TYR A 188 -13.80 -10.81 -1.73
C TYR A 188 -12.33 -10.38 -1.68
N PHE A 189 -11.43 -11.09 -2.36
CA PHE A 189 -10.01 -10.74 -2.46
C PHE A 189 -9.78 -9.35 -3.07
N LEU A 190 -10.46 -9.02 -4.18
CA LEU A 190 -10.34 -7.70 -4.80
C LEU A 190 -10.85 -6.59 -3.86
N SER A 191 -11.94 -6.86 -3.15
CA SER A 191 -12.49 -5.92 -2.16
C SER A 191 -11.52 -5.70 -0.99
N MET A 192 -10.89 -6.78 -0.50
CA MET A 192 -9.85 -6.69 0.53
C MET A 192 -8.61 -5.96 0.02
N THR A 193 -8.21 -6.15 -1.23
CA THR A 193 -7.09 -5.41 -1.85
C THR A 193 -7.36 -3.91 -1.85
N VAL A 194 -8.56 -3.48 -2.24
CA VAL A 194 -8.96 -2.05 -2.19
C VAL A 194 -8.96 -1.55 -0.74
N PHE A 195 -9.48 -2.33 0.20
CA PHE A 195 -9.46 -1.99 1.62
C PHE A 195 -8.02 -1.85 2.17
N TRP A 196 -7.11 -2.75 1.84
CA TRP A 196 -5.70 -2.67 2.26
C TRP A 196 -5.00 -1.43 1.69
N ILE A 197 -5.25 -1.11 0.41
CA ILE A 197 -4.75 0.12 -0.20
C ILE A 197 -5.27 1.34 0.56
N TRP A 198 -6.58 1.38 0.86
CA TRP A 198 -7.19 2.47 1.61
C TRP A 198 -6.60 2.61 3.03
N ALA A 199 -6.52 1.51 3.78
CA ALA A 199 -5.98 1.49 5.14
C ALA A 199 -4.53 2.01 5.16
N ARG A 200 -3.74 1.64 4.15
CA ARG A 200 -2.36 2.07 3.99
C ARG A 200 -2.24 3.55 3.62
N ILE A 201 -3.07 4.05 2.70
CA ILE A 201 -3.08 5.48 2.34
C ILE A 201 -3.43 6.32 3.58
N ARG A 202 -4.46 5.91 4.32
CA ARG A 202 -4.79 6.54 5.60
C ARG A 202 -3.61 6.47 6.56
N ALA A 203 -3.00 5.30 6.71
CA ALA A 203 -1.87 5.13 7.61
C ALA A 203 -0.70 6.07 7.30
N SER A 204 -0.35 6.18 6.02
CA SER A 204 0.68 7.10 5.54
C SER A 204 0.31 8.56 5.78
N GLN A 205 -0.94 8.97 5.54
CA GLN A 205 -1.39 10.34 5.80
C GLN A 205 -1.23 10.74 7.27
N TRP A 206 -1.57 9.84 8.20
CA TRP A 206 -1.40 10.08 9.64
C TRP A 206 0.07 10.25 10.02
N THR A 207 0.96 9.41 9.48
CA THR A 207 2.41 9.57 9.70
C THR A 207 2.90 10.91 9.17
N HIS A 208 2.43 11.35 7.99
CA HIS A 208 2.77 12.66 7.44
C HIS A 208 2.29 13.83 8.30
N VAL A 209 1.05 13.78 8.80
CA VAL A 209 0.51 14.81 9.72
C VAL A 209 1.31 14.85 11.02
N GLY A 210 1.67 13.69 11.57
CA GLY A 210 2.51 13.59 12.78
C GLY A 210 3.92 14.15 12.59
N VAL A 211 4.52 13.99 11.41
CA VAL A 211 5.82 14.59 11.08
C VAL A 211 5.68 16.11 10.86
N CYS A 212 4.62 16.57 10.18
CA CYS A 212 4.37 17.99 9.91
C CYS A 212 4.13 18.77 11.21
N SER A 213 3.32 18.26 12.14
CA SER A 213 2.98 18.93 13.40
C SER A 213 4.19 19.15 14.32
N ARG A 214 5.28 18.40 14.08
CA ARG A 214 6.56 18.53 14.80
C ARG A 214 7.55 19.39 14.03
N CYS A 215 7.25 19.89 12.83
CA CYS A 215 8.17 20.74 12.07
C CYS A 215 8.18 22.17 12.67
N PRO A 216 9.37 22.77 12.90
CA PRO A 216 9.48 24.13 13.43
C PRO A 216 9.09 25.22 12.41
N GLN A 217 8.98 24.87 11.13
CA GLN A 217 8.54 25.75 10.06
C GLN A 217 7.01 25.63 9.91
N ALA A 218 6.34 26.74 9.65
CA ALA A 218 4.88 26.76 9.48
C ALA A 218 4.45 25.82 8.34
N CYS A 219 3.68 24.77 8.67
CA CYS A 219 3.05 23.92 7.66
C CYS A 219 2.01 24.77 6.90
N VAL A 220 2.17 24.90 5.59
CA VAL A 220 1.29 25.75 4.74
C VAL A 220 -0.03 25.04 4.38
N HIS A 221 -0.16 23.75 4.70
CA HIS A 221 -1.39 22.98 4.49
C HIS A 221 -2.00 22.51 5.81
N ILE A 222 -3.23 22.98 6.07
CA ILE A 222 -4.17 22.38 7.02
C ILE A 222 -4.87 21.25 6.26
N PHE A 223 -4.70 20.01 6.70
CA PHE A 223 -5.54 18.91 6.21
C PHE A 223 -6.90 19.03 6.93
N GLU A 224 -7.92 19.49 6.21
CA GLU A 224 -9.33 19.33 6.63
C GLU A 224 -9.81 17.91 6.36
#